data_AF-A0AAN6XID8-F1
#
_entry.id   AF-A0AAN6XID8-F1
#
_cell.length_a   1.000
_cell.length_b   1.000
_cell.length_c   1.000
_cell.angle_alpha   90.00
_cell.angle_beta   90.00
_cell.angle_gamma   90.00
#
_symmetry.space_group_name_H-M   'P 1'
#
loop_
_entity.id
_entity.type
_entity.pdbx_description
1 polymer ?
#
loop_
_entity_poly.entity_id
_entity_poly.type
_entity_poly.pdbx_seq_one_letter_code
_entity_poly.pdbx_strand_id
1 'polypeptide(L)'
;MGDLGNFNPIRFEQGMVIDIPTLNLDSLKKPEATITPLYPDHIPTLETPNQHPHHTKHLPRGIDETPEEQRRHWFVGSIDQGTTSSRFLIFNGEGDPVASHQLEFENLYPKSGWHEHEPLELLASVEECIDEAMRKFVDLGYRKSDIRSIGITNQRETTVVWDNITGEPLYNAIVWPDTRTKDLVRDLKSRDQADTLTDLCGLPLSTYPSSVKLMWLIENVDAVKQAYEEGRLAFGTVDSWLIYKLNGGAKAEKPVHVTDSTNASRTMFMNLHTLQYDDNLLKFFGIDRNKIHLPKIVPSSDPCCFGKIAKGALSGVRIAGCLGDQSSALVGQCGFSPGQAKNTYGTGCFLLYNVGTKPVISKYGLLATVAYDFGGGRKPVYALEGSIAVAGSGVKFLMNNLGFVDKSSAITDLAESVDDNGGVVFVTAFSGLFAPYWIDDAKGTLFGITQHTQKGHIARATLEATCFQTKAILDAMEKDSNAKLESLAVDGGLSNSDLCMQTQADITGIPVDRPRMRETTALGAAIAAGLATGVWKELNDLKDVNRAGRKVFKPKMERKQAKKLIKKWEQAVEMSRGWVNEAADGEEE
;
A
#
# COMPACT_ATOMS: atom_id res chain seq x y z
N MET A 1 37.87 14.88 -40.26
CA MET A 1 37.45 15.02 -41.67
C MET A 1 35.99 14.66 -41.74
N GLY A 2 35.12 15.65 -42.05
CA GLY A 2 33.71 15.53 -42.47
C GLY A 2 32.72 14.92 -41.45
N ASP A 3 31.50 15.42 -41.24
CA ASP A 3 30.85 16.61 -41.78
C ASP A 3 29.65 16.96 -40.88
N LEU A 4 29.31 18.25 -40.86
CA LEU A 4 28.37 18.92 -39.96
C LEU A 4 26.91 18.84 -40.43
N GLY A 5 25.98 18.74 -39.48
CA GLY A 5 24.54 18.95 -39.70
C GLY A 5 23.96 19.90 -38.65
N ASN A 6 24.06 21.21 -38.93
CA ASN A 6 23.51 22.31 -38.14
C ASN A 6 21.97 22.39 -38.25
N PHE A 7 21.27 22.51 -37.12
CA PHE A 7 19.94 23.09 -37.05
C PHE A 7 19.98 24.37 -36.20
N ASN A 8 19.65 25.50 -36.82
CA ASN A 8 19.53 26.81 -36.17
C ASN A 8 18.04 27.10 -35.85
N PRO A 9 17.73 27.76 -34.72
CA PRO A 9 16.35 28.09 -34.32
C PRO A 9 15.87 29.40 -34.95
N ILE A 10 14.57 29.45 -35.28
CA ILE A 10 13.89 30.62 -35.83
C ILE A 10 13.50 31.58 -34.69
N ARG A 11 14.00 32.82 -34.75
CA ARG A 11 13.46 34.00 -34.04
C ARG A 11 12.58 34.79 -35.00
N PHE A 12 11.43 35.28 -34.52
CA PHE A 12 10.74 36.44 -35.10
C PHE A 12 10.43 37.44 -33.99
N GLU A 13 10.80 38.69 -34.22
CA GLU A 13 10.58 39.86 -33.38
C GLU A 13 9.43 40.73 -33.94
N GLN A 14 8.75 41.42 -33.03
CA GLN A 14 8.04 42.71 -33.14
C GLN A 14 6.72 42.85 -33.95
N GLY A 15 5.64 43.17 -33.21
CA GLY A 15 5.02 44.50 -33.23
C GLY A 15 3.88 44.77 -34.21
N MET A 16 2.63 44.80 -33.71
CA MET A 16 1.56 45.65 -34.25
C MET A 16 0.57 46.07 -33.15
N VAL A 17 0.33 47.38 -33.08
CA VAL A 17 -0.63 48.11 -32.23
C VAL A 17 -1.81 48.56 -33.11
N ILE A 18 -2.89 49.05 -32.48
CA ILE A 18 -4.05 49.85 -33.00
C ILE A 18 -5.33 48.98 -33.14
N ASP A 19 -6.55 49.28 -32.64
CA ASP A 19 -7.18 50.47 -32.02
C ASP A 19 -8.36 50.05 -31.11
N ILE A 20 -8.72 50.90 -30.13
CA ILE A 20 -9.92 50.81 -29.28
C ILE A 20 -10.82 52.03 -29.58
N PRO A 21 -12.15 51.90 -29.76
CA PRO A 21 -13.06 53.03 -29.68
C PRO A 21 -13.74 53.15 -28.31
N THR A 22 -13.62 54.33 -27.71
CA THR A 22 -14.32 54.79 -26.50
C THR A 22 -15.77 55.19 -26.75
N LEU A 23 -16.61 54.84 -25.77
CA LEU A 23 -17.92 55.35 -25.31
C LEU A 23 -18.61 56.53 -26.02
N ASN A 24 -19.96 56.43 -26.05
CA ASN A 24 -20.83 57.59 -25.86
C ASN A 24 -21.96 57.27 -24.85
N LEU A 25 -22.02 58.08 -23.80
CA LEU A 25 -23.09 58.20 -22.80
C LEU A 25 -23.94 59.39 -23.23
N ASP A 26 -25.24 59.21 -23.44
CA ASP A 26 -26.26 60.15 -22.95
C ASP A 26 -27.68 59.71 -23.33
N SER A 27 -28.57 59.92 -22.35
CA SER A 27 -30.03 60.05 -22.43
C SER A 27 -30.87 58.91 -21.85
N LEU A 28 -31.86 59.11 -20.96
CA LEU A 28 -32.26 60.21 -20.07
C LEU A 28 -33.40 59.63 -19.19
N LYS A 29 -33.35 59.92 -17.87
CA LYS A 29 -34.48 60.15 -16.93
C LYS A 29 -35.46 59.00 -16.55
N LYS A 30 -35.50 58.76 -15.22
CA LYS A 30 -36.65 58.27 -14.43
C LYS A 30 -37.86 59.23 -14.54
N PRO A 31 -39.08 58.78 -14.21
CA PRO A 31 -39.59 59.09 -12.87
C PRO A 31 -40.39 57.98 -12.17
N GLU A 32 -40.50 58.16 -10.86
CA GLU A 32 -41.26 57.40 -9.87
C GLU A 32 -42.79 57.58 -10.02
N ALA A 33 -43.58 56.58 -9.60
CA ALA A 33 -44.81 56.80 -8.82
C ALA A 33 -45.34 55.51 -8.18
N THR A 34 -45.67 55.64 -6.91
CA THR A 34 -46.28 54.75 -5.92
C THR A 34 -47.74 54.37 -6.27
N ILE A 35 -48.26 53.24 -5.75
CA ILE A 35 -49.59 53.08 -5.10
C ILE A 35 -49.80 51.60 -4.68
N THR A 36 -50.26 51.41 -3.44
CA THR A 36 -50.66 50.17 -2.72
C THR A 36 -52.20 49.99 -2.75
N PRO A 37 -52.82 49.00 -2.07
CA PRO A 37 -53.00 47.56 -2.33
C PRO A 37 -54.50 47.20 -2.58
N LEU A 38 -54.90 45.91 -2.71
CA LEU A 38 -56.21 45.34 -2.27
C LEU A 38 -56.32 43.80 -2.57
N TYR A 39 -56.76 43.05 -1.55
CA TYR A 39 -57.07 41.59 -1.42
C TYR A 39 -58.42 41.18 -2.11
N PRO A 40 -59.01 39.95 -1.98
CA PRO A 40 -58.56 38.56 -1.71
C PRO A 40 -59.26 37.46 -2.61
N ASP A 41 -59.16 36.19 -2.20
CA ASP A 41 -60.08 35.04 -2.39
C ASP A 41 -59.85 34.01 -3.52
N HIS A 42 -59.31 32.83 -3.16
CA HIS A 42 -60.10 31.59 -3.04
C HIS A 42 -59.23 30.35 -2.69
N ILE A 43 -59.67 29.63 -1.65
CA ILE A 43 -59.34 28.25 -1.21
C ILE A 43 -60.60 27.41 -1.58
N PRO A 44 -60.59 26.12 -2.03
CA PRO A 44 -60.11 24.98 -1.23
C PRO A 44 -59.61 23.66 -1.89
N THR A 45 -58.56 23.11 -1.24
CA THR A 45 -58.40 21.73 -0.69
C THR A 45 -58.10 20.54 -1.61
N LEU A 46 -57.00 19.83 -1.29
CA LEU A 46 -56.98 18.38 -1.01
C LEU A 46 -55.66 17.93 -0.35
N GLU A 47 -55.84 17.36 0.84
CA GLU A 47 -55.09 16.38 1.67
C GLU A 47 -53.62 15.98 1.38
N THR A 48 -52.88 15.82 2.48
CA THR A 48 -51.47 15.44 2.64
C THR A 48 -51.22 13.92 2.55
N PRO A 49 -49.95 13.48 2.39
CA PRO A 49 -49.25 12.99 3.59
C PRO A 49 -47.73 13.25 3.66
N ASN A 50 -47.28 13.57 4.88
CA ASN A 50 -45.95 13.32 5.46
C ASN A 50 -44.69 13.77 4.71
N GLN A 51 -44.23 14.99 5.05
CA GLN A 51 -42.81 15.30 5.15
C GLN A 51 -42.53 15.73 6.60
N HIS A 52 -41.82 14.88 7.35
CA HIS A 52 -41.12 15.33 8.55
C HIS A 52 -39.72 15.84 8.17
N PRO A 53 -39.21 16.83 8.91
CA PRO A 53 -38.35 17.86 8.38
C PRO A 53 -36.87 17.55 8.61
N HIS A 54 -36.03 18.07 7.72
CA HIS A 54 -34.60 18.21 7.98
C HIS A 54 -34.40 19.00 9.29
N HIS A 55 -33.83 18.35 10.30
CA HIS A 55 -33.32 19.00 11.50
C HIS A 55 -32.06 19.81 11.13
N THR A 56 -32.22 21.05 10.69
CA THR A 56 -31.14 22.04 10.74
C THR A 56 -30.99 22.49 12.20
N LYS A 57 -30.00 21.93 12.90
CA LYS A 57 -29.57 22.46 14.20
C LYS A 57 -28.93 23.83 13.98
N HIS A 58 -29.61 24.89 14.41
CA HIS A 58 -28.96 26.18 14.63
C HIS A 58 -27.91 26.03 15.73
N LEU A 59 -26.65 26.35 15.42
CA LEU A 59 -25.58 26.41 16.42
C LEU A 59 -25.85 27.54 17.43
N PRO A 60 -25.53 27.36 18.73
CA PRO A 60 -25.58 28.44 19.72
C PRO A 60 -24.67 29.62 19.31
N ARG A 61 -25.07 30.86 19.68
CA ARG A 61 -24.23 32.05 19.46
C ARG A 61 -22.83 31.84 20.06
N GLY A 62 -21.81 31.95 19.21
CA GLY A 62 -20.40 31.78 19.57
C GLY A 62 -19.75 30.45 19.13
N ILE A 63 -20.49 29.60 18.40
CA ILE A 63 -19.94 28.41 17.73
C ILE A 63 -20.18 28.58 16.23
N ASP A 64 -19.13 28.84 15.46
CA ASP A 64 -19.23 29.21 14.04
C ASP A 64 -19.22 27.99 13.09
N GLU A 65 -18.90 26.79 13.57
CA GLU A 65 -18.85 25.55 12.76
C GLU A 65 -19.41 24.35 13.51
N THR A 66 -20.23 23.55 12.82
CA THR A 66 -20.68 22.23 13.28
C THR A 66 -19.50 21.24 13.28
N PRO A 67 -19.56 20.13 14.04
CA PRO A 67 -18.57 19.05 13.92
C PRO A 67 -18.46 18.45 12.51
N GLU A 68 -19.47 18.62 11.67
CA GLU A 68 -19.46 18.24 10.25
C GLU A 68 -18.69 19.25 9.39
N GLU A 69 -18.85 20.55 9.66
CA GLU A 69 -18.07 21.61 9.00
C GLU A 69 -16.59 21.56 9.44
N GLN A 70 -16.30 21.33 10.72
CA GLN A 70 -14.92 21.17 11.20
C GLN A 70 -14.20 19.98 10.55
N ARG A 71 -14.91 18.86 10.31
CA ARG A 71 -14.37 17.70 9.58
C ARG A 71 -14.08 18.01 8.11
N ARG A 72 -14.83 18.93 7.50
CA ARG A 72 -14.62 19.37 6.11
C ARG A 72 -13.49 20.38 5.96
N HIS A 73 -13.13 21.09 7.03
CA HIS A 73 -12.05 22.07 7.03
C HIS A 73 -10.69 21.53 7.49
N TRP A 74 -10.63 20.32 8.06
CA TRP A 74 -9.37 19.73 8.53
C TRP A 74 -8.87 18.65 7.58
N PHE A 75 -7.57 18.73 7.31
CA PHE A 75 -6.88 17.85 6.38
C PHE A 75 -5.87 16.98 7.10
N VAL A 76 -5.60 15.80 6.53
CA VAL A 76 -4.56 14.90 7.00
C VAL A 76 -3.64 14.57 5.84
N GLY A 77 -2.35 14.80 6.02
CA GLY A 77 -1.32 14.41 5.06
C GLY A 77 -0.99 12.93 5.19
N SER A 78 -0.54 12.31 4.10
CA SER A 78 -0.11 10.92 4.09
C SER A 78 1.07 10.74 3.16
N ILE A 79 2.18 10.26 3.72
CA ILE A 79 3.36 9.83 2.98
C ILE A 79 3.19 8.34 2.69
N ASP A 80 3.24 7.94 1.42
CA ASP A 80 3.25 6.56 0.98
C ASP A 80 4.57 6.28 0.25
N GLN A 81 5.51 5.67 0.97
CA GLN A 81 6.82 5.28 0.47
C GLN A 81 6.75 3.86 -0.09
N GLY A 82 6.34 3.72 -1.35
CA GLY A 82 6.24 2.43 -2.02
C GLY A 82 7.60 1.89 -2.49
N THR A 83 7.60 0.71 -3.12
CA THR A 83 8.83 0.09 -3.65
C THR A 83 9.38 0.75 -4.91
N THR A 84 8.52 1.33 -5.76
CA THR A 84 8.94 1.94 -7.04
C THR A 84 8.71 3.44 -7.11
N SER A 85 7.96 4.00 -6.15
CA SER A 85 7.62 5.41 -6.13
C SER A 85 7.27 5.88 -4.72
N SER A 86 7.57 7.13 -4.43
CA SER A 86 7.10 7.84 -3.25
C SER A 86 5.90 8.70 -3.62
N ARG A 87 4.97 8.90 -2.68
CA ARG A 87 3.80 9.75 -2.85
C ARG A 87 3.52 10.56 -1.61
N PHE A 88 2.93 11.72 -1.79
CA PHE A 88 2.30 12.47 -0.70
C PHE A 88 0.91 12.91 -1.11
N LEU A 89 -0.07 12.64 -0.26
CA LEU A 89 -1.48 12.94 -0.47
C LEU A 89 -2.04 13.72 0.71
N ILE A 90 -2.95 14.65 0.44
CA ILE A 90 -3.67 15.41 1.46
C ILE A 90 -5.15 15.03 1.36
N PHE A 91 -5.71 14.47 2.41
CA PHE A 91 -7.10 14.01 2.49
C PHE A 91 -7.96 14.97 3.29
N ASN A 92 -9.21 15.16 2.86
CA ASN A 92 -10.24 15.80 3.68
C ASN A 92 -10.85 14.80 4.69
N GLY A 93 -11.76 15.26 5.56
CA GLY A 93 -12.42 14.39 6.55
C GLY A 93 -13.37 13.31 5.98
N GLU A 94 -13.72 13.38 4.70
CA GLU A 94 -14.50 12.35 3.98
C GLU A 94 -13.58 11.25 3.38
N GLY A 95 -12.26 11.45 3.46
CA GLY A 95 -11.23 10.55 2.92
C GLY A 95 -10.98 10.71 1.42
N ASP A 96 -11.40 11.83 0.84
CA ASP A 96 -11.08 12.18 -0.53
C ASP A 96 -9.75 12.94 -0.62
N PRO A 97 -8.85 12.59 -1.56
CA PRO A 97 -7.62 13.32 -1.77
C PRO A 97 -7.92 14.66 -2.47
N VAL A 98 -7.46 15.76 -1.87
CA VAL A 98 -7.61 17.12 -2.44
C VAL A 98 -6.36 17.61 -3.15
N ALA A 99 -5.19 17.09 -2.78
CA ALA A 99 -3.92 17.36 -3.44
C ALA A 99 -3.01 16.13 -3.33
N SER A 100 -2.23 15.87 -4.38
CA SER A 100 -1.29 14.76 -4.40
C SER A 100 -0.10 15.01 -5.33
N HIS A 101 1.01 14.34 -5.05
CA HIS A 101 2.14 14.20 -5.95
C HIS A 101 2.75 12.79 -5.81
N GLN A 102 3.35 12.30 -6.90
CA GLN A 102 4.01 11.00 -6.98
C GLN A 102 5.31 11.17 -7.75
N LEU A 103 6.38 10.55 -7.25
CA LEU A 103 7.68 10.51 -7.91
C LEU A 103 8.21 9.07 -7.93
N GLU A 104 8.60 8.58 -9.10
CA GLU A 104 9.34 7.31 -9.21
C GLU A 104 10.82 7.54 -8.84
N PHE A 105 11.46 6.54 -8.26
CA PHE A 105 12.87 6.59 -7.86
C PHE A 105 13.61 5.34 -8.32
N GLU A 106 14.94 5.40 -8.32
CA GLU A 106 15.77 4.35 -8.90
C GLU A 106 15.68 3.03 -8.11
N ASN A 107 15.59 1.91 -8.85
CA ASN A 107 15.68 0.57 -8.29
C ASN A 107 17.03 -0.02 -8.71
N LEU A 108 17.91 -0.27 -7.76
CA LEU A 108 19.27 -0.74 -8.03
C LEU A 108 19.31 -2.27 -8.00
N TYR A 109 19.92 -2.87 -9.02
CA TYR A 109 20.11 -4.33 -9.14
C TYR A 109 21.59 -4.66 -9.35
N PRO A 110 22.45 -4.57 -8.31
CA PRO A 110 23.89 -4.76 -8.47
C PRO A 110 24.29 -6.13 -9.02
N LYS A 111 23.49 -7.15 -8.70
CA LYS A 111 23.63 -8.55 -9.14
C LYS A 111 22.26 -9.17 -9.34
N SER A 112 22.20 -10.29 -10.06
CA SER A 112 20.97 -11.08 -10.17
C SER A 112 20.44 -11.47 -8.79
N GLY A 113 19.15 -11.24 -8.55
CA GLY A 113 18.50 -11.50 -7.27
C GLY A 113 18.76 -10.47 -6.17
N TRP A 114 19.59 -9.45 -6.42
CA TRP A 114 19.85 -8.36 -5.47
C TRP A 114 18.99 -7.15 -5.83
N HIS A 115 18.42 -6.50 -4.82
CA HIS A 115 17.58 -5.32 -4.97
C HIS A 115 17.88 -4.32 -3.86
N GLU A 116 18.34 -3.14 -4.25
CA GLU A 116 18.76 -2.06 -3.35
C GLU A 116 18.06 -0.74 -3.70
N HIS A 117 17.91 0.14 -2.69
CA HIS A 117 17.57 1.56 -2.87
C HIS A 117 18.59 2.44 -2.14
N GLU A 118 18.90 3.61 -2.68
CA GLU A 118 19.67 4.61 -1.94
C GLU A 118 18.79 5.25 -0.84
N PRO A 119 19.13 5.15 0.46
CA PRO A 119 18.26 5.64 1.54
C PRO A 119 17.97 7.15 1.47
N LEU A 120 18.92 7.93 0.95
CA LEU A 120 18.76 9.38 0.78
C LEU A 120 17.83 9.73 -0.39
N GLU A 121 17.77 8.91 -1.45
CA GLU A 121 16.81 9.09 -2.55
C GLU A 121 15.38 8.82 -2.08
N LEU A 122 15.17 7.83 -1.20
CA LEU A 122 13.87 7.59 -0.56
C LEU A 122 13.38 8.83 0.21
N LEU A 123 14.29 9.49 0.93
CA LEU A 123 13.97 10.73 1.66
C LEU A 123 13.71 11.89 0.69
N ALA A 124 14.60 12.11 -0.28
CA ALA A 124 14.49 13.22 -1.23
C ALA A 124 13.20 13.15 -2.04
N SER A 125 12.83 11.96 -2.53
CA SER A 125 11.58 11.74 -3.25
C SER A 125 10.33 12.02 -2.39
N VAL A 126 10.37 11.72 -1.09
CA VAL A 126 9.31 12.08 -0.15
C VAL A 126 9.24 13.59 0.08
N GLU A 127 10.38 14.25 0.31
CA GLU A 127 10.44 15.71 0.49
C GLU A 127 9.90 16.45 -0.75
N GLU A 128 10.26 16.01 -1.95
CA GLU A 128 9.74 16.58 -3.21
C GLU A 128 8.22 16.37 -3.36
N CYS A 129 7.72 15.16 -3.08
CA CYS A 129 6.28 14.90 -3.13
C CYS A 129 5.51 15.78 -2.14
N ILE A 130 6.07 16.02 -0.95
CA ILE A 130 5.50 16.93 0.05
C ILE A 130 5.42 18.35 -0.51
N ASP A 131 6.52 18.88 -1.02
CA ASP A 131 6.58 20.27 -1.49
C ASP A 131 5.62 20.49 -2.67
N GLU A 132 5.56 19.56 -3.64
CA GLU A 132 4.66 19.69 -4.79
C GLU A 132 3.18 19.52 -4.45
N ALA A 133 2.81 18.58 -3.56
CA ALA A 133 1.41 18.47 -3.15
C ALA A 133 0.99 19.68 -2.30
N MET A 134 1.90 20.21 -1.46
CA MET A 134 1.66 21.44 -0.71
C MET A 134 1.48 22.65 -1.61
N ARG A 135 2.24 22.75 -2.71
CA ARG A 135 2.04 23.79 -3.73
C ARG A 135 0.64 23.71 -4.33
N LYS A 136 0.21 22.53 -4.77
CA LYS A 136 -1.16 22.30 -5.26
C LYS A 136 -2.23 22.62 -4.21
N PHE A 137 -1.97 22.30 -2.95
CA PHE A 137 -2.89 22.56 -1.85
C PHE A 137 -3.04 24.06 -1.55
N VAL A 138 -1.95 24.83 -1.65
CA VAL A 138 -1.96 26.29 -1.54
C VAL A 138 -2.64 26.94 -2.75
N ASP A 139 -2.45 26.40 -3.95
CA ASP A 139 -3.15 26.87 -5.17
C ASP A 139 -4.68 26.73 -5.05
N LEU A 140 -5.16 25.78 -4.24
CA LEU A 140 -6.58 25.61 -3.90
C LEU A 140 -7.08 26.58 -2.81
N GLY A 141 -6.21 27.43 -2.26
CA GLY A 141 -6.54 28.43 -1.24
C GLY A 141 -6.39 27.95 0.21
N TYR A 142 -5.87 26.74 0.43
CA TYR A 142 -5.62 26.21 1.77
C TYR A 142 -4.22 26.56 2.28
N ARG A 143 -3.98 26.31 3.58
CA ARG A 143 -2.73 26.63 4.27
C ARG A 143 -2.22 25.41 5.03
N LYS A 144 -0.92 25.39 5.30
CA LYS A 144 -0.29 24.37 6.19
C LYS A 144 -1.04 24.21 7.53
N SER A 145 -1.56 25.30 8.10
CA SER A 145 -2.32 25.28 9.36
C SER A 145 -3.60 24.44 9.31
N ASP A 146 -4.09 24.16 8.12
CA ASP A 146 -5.31 23.38 7.90
C ASP A 146 -5.02 21.87 7.91
N ILE A 147 -3.74 21.47 7.82
CA ILE A 147 -3.28 20.08 8.00
C ILE A 147 -3.04 19.80 9.49
N ARG A 148 -3.82 18.87 10.03
CA ARG A 148 -3.77 18.51 11.46
C ARG A 148 -2.61 17.59 11.81
N SER A 149 -2.31 16.64 10.94
CA SER A 149 -1.30 15.63 11.17
C SER A 149 -0.90 14.97 9.85
N ILE A 150 0.16 14.18 9.92
CA ILE A 150 0.68 13.37 8.83
C ILE A 150 0.75 11.91 9.27
N GLY A 151 0.27 11.02 8.41
CA GLY A 151 0.52 9.59 8.49
C GLY A 151 1.69 9.18 7.59
N ILE A 152 2.41 8.14 7.99
CA ILE A 152 3.44 7.50 7.18
C ILE A 152 3.03 6.06 6.91
N THR A 153 3.17 5.64 5.66
CA THR A 153 3.13 4.24 5.27
C THR A 153 4.22 3.94 4.28
N ASN A 154 4.69 2.70 4.30
CA ASN A 154 5.95 2.33 3.66
C ASN A 154 5.96 0.88 3.20
N GLN A 155 6.77 0.60 2.19
CA GLN A 155 7.20 -0.76 1.88
C GLN A 155 7.82 -1.40 3.13
N ARG A 156 7.29 -2.57 3.48
CA ARG A 156 7.70 -3.33 4.67
C ARG A 156 8.98 -4.11 4.40
N GLU A 157 9.56 -4.68 5.47
CA GLU A 157 10.78 -5.50 5.50
C GLU A 157 12.09 -4.83 5.03
N THR A 158 12.05 -3.93 4.05
CA THR A 158 13.19 -3.19 3.51
C THR A 158 14.02 -2.61 4.65
N THR A 159 15.30 -2.98 4.66
CA THR A 159 16.19 -2.79 5.81
C THR A 159 17.16 -1.65 5.54
N VAL A 160 17.14 -0.64 6.41
CA VAL A 160 18.06 0.50 6.39
C VAL A 160 18.96 0.44 7.62
N VAL A 161 20.25 0.70 7.42
CA VAL A 161 21.23 0.82 8.50
C VAL A 161 22.01 2.12 8.38
N TRP A 162 22.18 2.82 9.49
CA TRP A 162 22.88 4.10 9.54
C TRP A 162 23.72 4.21 10.81
N ASP A 163 24.66 5.14 10.81
CA ASP A 163 25.43 5.47 12.00
C ASP A 163 24.62 6.40 12.91
N ASN A 164 24.38 6.00 14.15
CA ASN A 164 23.54 6.73 15.10
C ASN A 164 24.12 8.11 15.51
N ILE A 165 25.44 8.29 15.40
CA ILE A 165 26.12 9.54 15.74
C ILE A 165 26.03 10.53 14.57
N THR A 166 26.34 10.09 13.36
CA THR A 166 26.34 10.98 12.18
C THR A 166 24.96 11.13 11.55
N GLY A 167 24.12 10.09 11.66
CA GLY A 167 22.84 9.95 10.98
C GLY A 167 22.96 9.52 9.52
N GLU A 168 24.15 9.18 9.02
CA GLU A 168 24.37 8.83 7.61
C GLU A 168 24.22 7.33 7.35
N PRO A 169 23.64 6.92 6.20
CA PRO A 169 23.49 5.52 5.85
C PRO A 169 24.86 4.87 5.67
N LEU A 170 25.00 3.64 6.19
CA LEU A 170 26.25 2.88 6.12
C LEU A 170 26.33 1.97 4.89
N TYR A 171 25.18 1.71 4.27
CA TYR A 171 25.01 0.91 3.06
C TYR A 171 23.65 1.28 2.43
N ASN A 172 23.41 0.84 1.20
CA ASN A 172 22.09 0.95 0.59
C ASN A 172 21.02 0.20 1.40
N ALA A 173 19.76 0.60 1.25
CA ALA A 173 18.65 -0.16 1.80
C ALA A 173 18.51 -1.49 1.04
N ILE A 174 18.50 -2.62 1.75
CA ILE A 174 18.22 -3.93 1.13
C ILE A 174 16.70 -4.12 1.07
N VAL A 175 16.15 -4.18 -0.14
CA VAL A 175 14.71 -4.13 -0.39
C VAL A 175 14.06 -5.50 -0.16
N TRP A 176 12.78 -5.54 0.21
CA TRP A 176 12.06 -6.78 0.55
C TRP A 176 12.16 -7.93 -0.48
N PRO A 177 12.16 -7.72 -1.82
CA PRO A 177 12.28 -8.80 -2.79
C PRO A 177 13.69 -9.37 -2.93
N ASP A 178 14.70 -8.76 -2.29
CA ASP A 178 16.08 -9.20 -2.38
C ASP A 178 16.23 -10.66 -1.89
N THR A 179 16.97 -11.46 -2.67
CA THR A 179 17.17 -12.90 -2.45
C THR A 179 18.61 -13.25 -2.10
N ARG A 180 19.49 -12.27 -1.86
CA ARG A 180 20.91 -12.52 -1.54
C ARG A 180 21.10 -13.36 -0.29
N THR A 181 20.12 -13.37 0.61
CA THR A 181 20.13 -14.11 1.87
C THR A 181 19.66 -15.54 1.73
N LYS A 182 19.45 -16.08 0.52
CA LYS A 182 18.94 -17.45 0.30
C LYS A 182 19.77 -18.53 0.98
N ASP A 183 21.10 -18.43 0.92
CA ASP A 183 22.01 -19.43 1.48
C ASP A 183 22.08 -19.28 3.00
N LEU A 184 22.11 -18.04 3.50
CA LEU A 184 21.98 -17.75 4.93
C LEU A 184 20.66 -18.31 5.50
N VAL A 185 19.55 -18.17 4.79
CA VAL A 185 18.25 -18.73 5.20
C VAL A 185 18.29 -20.26 5.22
N ARG A 186 18.95 -20.91 4.25
CA ARG A 186 19.15 -22.37 4.22
C ARG A 186 19.91 -22.82 5.47
N ASP A 187 20.97 -22.11 5.83
CA ASP A 187 21.76 -22.40 7.04
C ASP A 187 20.95 -22.16 8.32
N LEU A 188 20.21 -21.05 8.40
CA LEU A 188 19.37 -20.74 9.57
C LEU A 188 18.27 -21.78 9.79
N LYS A 189 17.69 -22.34 8.73
CA LYS A 189 16.71 -23.44 8.83
C LYS A 189 17.29 -24.73 9.41
N SER A 190 18.62 -24.92 9.31
CA SER A 190 19.30 -26.08 9.89
C SER A 190 19.70 -25.91 11.37
N ARG A 191 19.57 -24.69 11.91
CA ARG A 191 19.91 -24.41 13.32
C ARG A 191 18.84 -24.94 14.27
N ASP A 192 19.27 -25.32 15.47
CA ASP A 192 18.36 -25.62 16.57
C ASP A 192 17.40 -24.44 16.82
N GLN A 193 16.16 -24.75 17.20
CA GLN A 193 15.09 -23.79 17.49
C GLN A 193 14.52 -23.01 16.29
N ALA A 194 14.99 -23.24 15.05
CA ALA A 194 14.43 -22.60 13.86
C ALA A 194 12.91 -22.79 13.74
N ASP A 195 12.41 -23.98 14.10
CA ASP A 195 10.98 -24.32 14.06
C ASP A 195 10.12 -23.52 15.07
N THR A 196 10.75 -22.95 16.12
CA THR A 196 10.03 -22.20 17.16
C THR A 196 9.78 -20.74 16.80
N LEU A 197 10.49 -20.21 15.79
CA LEU A 197 10.44 -18.78 15.45
C LEU A 197 9.04 -18.35 15.00
N THR A 198 8.36 -19.19 14.21
CA THR A 198 7.03 -18.88 13.68
C THR A 198 6.01 -18.68 14.79
N ASP A 199 6.08 -19.45 15.89
CA ASP A 199 5.16 -19.30 17.03
C ASP A 199 5.41 -18.00 17.81
N LEU A 200 6.65 -17.50 17.79
CA LEU A 200 7.05 -16.27 18.47
C LEU A 200 6.73 -15.02 17.64
N CYS A 201 7.09 -15.00 16.36
CA CYS A 201 6.98 -13.80 15.52
C CYS A 201 5.96 -13.89 14.39
N GLY A 202 5.34 -15.04 14.16
CA GLY A 202 4.33 -15.24 13.12
C GLY A 202 4.87 -15.43 11.70
N LEU A 203 6.19 -15.49 11.53
CA LEU A 203 6.85 -15.54 10.23
C LEU A 203 7.77 -16.76 10.12
N PRO A 204 7.79 -17.47 8.98
CA PRO A 204 8.79 -18.49 8.70
C PRO A 204 10.12 -17.86 8.25
N LEU A 205 11.21 -18.60 8.41
CA LEU A 205 12.51 -18.24 7.82
C LEU A 205 12.42 -18.22 6.29
N SER A 206 12.66 -17.04 5.72
CA SER A 206 12.71 -16.79 4.28
C SER A 206 13.63 -15.58 4.01
N THR A 207 13.85 -15.24 2.74
CA THR A 207 14.66 -14.07 2.39
C THR A 207 13.96 -12.73 2.68
N TYR A 208 12.65 -12.76 2.97
CA TYR A 208 11.80 -11.58 3.14
C TYR A 208 12.14 -10.75 4.39
N PRO A 209 12.16 -11.31 5.61
CA PRO A 209 12.22 -10.51 6.83
C PRO A 209 13.51 -9.70 6.98
N SER A 210 13.42 -8.61 7.74
CA SER A 210 14.55 -7.71 7.96
C SER A 210 15.72 -8.37 8.71
N SER A 211 15.45 -9.38 9.54
CA SER A 211 16.48 -10.05 10.36
C SER A 211 17.63 -10.61 9.55
N VAL A 212 17.33 -11.36 8.48
CA VAL A 212 18.35 -11.99 7.64
C VAL A 212 19.11 -10.97 6.79
N LYS A 213 18.46 -9.85 6.44
CA LYS A 213 19.09 -8.74 5.73
C LYS A 213 20.07 -7.99 6.64
N LEU A 214 19.68 -7.72 7.88
CA LEU A 214 20.54 -7.11 8.89
C LEU A 214 21.74 -8.00 9.22
N MET A 215 21.51 -9.30 9.42
CA MET A 215 22.58 -10.26 9.68
C MET A 215 23.59 -10.30 8.51
N TRP A 216 23.09 -10.36 7.27
CA TRP A 216 23.94 -10.28 6.09
C TRP A 216 24.77 -8.98 6.04
N LEU A 217 24.17 -7.83 6.35
CA LEU A 217 24.88 -6.54 6.38
C LEU A 217 26.01 -6.53 7.41
N ILE A 218 25.76 -7.03 8.63
CA ILE A 218 26.78 -7.11 9.69
C ILE A 218 27.92 -8.05 9.30
N GLU A 219 27.62 -9.13 8.58
CA GLU A 219 28.62 -10.13 8.19
C GLU A 219 29.43 -9.74 6.94
N ASN A 220 28.84 -8.96 6.03
CA ASN A 220 29.39 -8.74 4.68
C ASN A 220 29.78 -7.29 4.37
N VAL A 221 29.41 -6.31 5.21
CA VAL A 221 29.74 -4.89 4.99
C VAL A 221 30.59 -4.37 6.14
N ASP A 222 31.88 -4.11 5.87
CA ASP A 222 32.86 -3.70 6.89
C ASP A 222 32.43 -2.46 7.69
N ALA A 223 31.87 -1.46 7.04
CA ALA A 223 31.39 -0.25 7.70
C ALA A 223 30.22 -0.53 8.69
N VAL A 224 29.34 -1.46 8.34
CA VAL A 224 28.22 -1.88 9.20
C VAL A 224 28.74 -2.70 10.37
N LYS A 225 29.64 -3.65 10.10
CA LYS A 225 30.29 -4.47 11.12
C LYS A 225 31.04 -3.61 12.14
N GLN A 226 31.82 -2.64 11.67
CA GLN A 226 32.55 -1.72 12.53
C GLN A 226 31.58 -0.89 13.40
N ALA A 227 30.54 -0.32 12.81
CA ALA A 227 29.55 0.44 13.56
C ALA A 227 28.81 -0.42 14.61
N TYR A 228 28.56 -1.70 14.33
CA TYR A 228 27.96 -2.64 15.27
C TYR A 228 28.89 -2.92 16.46
N GLU A 229 30.16 -3.25 16.21
CA GLU A 229 31.12 -3.51 17.28
C GLU A 229 31.40 -2.26 18.14
N GLU A 230 31.32 -1.07 17.54
CA GLU A 230 31.49 0.21 18.23
C GLU A 230 30.20 0.73 18.92
N GLY A 231 29.08 0.00 18.83
CA GLY A 231 27.81 0.41 19.43
C GLY A 231 27.15 1.63 18.76
N ARG A 232 27.55 1.95 17.52
CA ARG A 232 27.03 3.08 16.72
C ARG A 232 25.95 2.68 15.72
N LEU A 233 25.79 1.40 15.41
CA LEU A 233 24.84 0.95 14.40
C LEU A 233 23.40 1.22 14.83
N ALA A 234 22.65 1.94 14.01
CA ALA A 234 21.20 2.02 14.10
C ALA A 234 20.55 1.24 12.95
N PHE A 235 19.47 0.54 13.28
CA PHE A 235 18.65 -0.19 12.32
C PHE A 235 17.26 0.43 12.22
N GLY A 236 16.62 0.28 11.07
CA GLY A 236 15.21 0.57 10.92
C GLY A 236 14.65 0.01 9.62
N THR A 237 13.35 -0.28 9.64
CA THR A 237 12.54 -0.32 8.43
C THR A 237 12.36 1.10 7.87
N VAL A 238 11.78 1.22 6.68
CA VAL A 238 11.66 2.49 5.96
C VAL A 238 10.87 3.55 6.75
N ASP A 239 9.80 3.18 7.46
CA ASP A 239 9.09 4.08 8.37
C ASP A 239 10.04 4.72 9.39
N SER A 240 10.87 3.90 10.03
CA SER A 240 11.78 4.35 11.07
C SER A 240 12.83 5.31 10.52
N TRP A 241 13.38 5.00 9.34
CA TRP A 241 14.30 5.87 8.63
C TRP A 241 13.67 7.23 8.29
N LEU A 242 12.47 7.22 7.71
CA LEU A 242 11.76 8.45 7.33
C LEU A 242 11.39 9.27 8.57
N ILE A 243 10.84 8.66 9.61
CA ILE A 243 10.50 9.36 10.86
C ILE A 243 11.76 9.99 11.47
N TYR A 244 12.87 9.26 11.52
CA TYR A 244 14.14 9.77 12.03
C TYR A 244 14.63 10.99 11.24
N LYS A 245 14.71 10.89 9.90
CA LYS A 245 15.20 11.97 9.05
C LYS A 245 14.26 13.18 9.01
N LEU A 246 12.95 12.97 8.93
CA LEU A 246 11.95 14.05 8.91
C LEU A 246 11.91 14.82 10.23
N ASN A 247 12.27 14.19 11.36
CA ASN A 247 12.44 14.86 12.66
C ASN A 247 13.81 15.59 12.81
N GLY A 248 14.67 15.57 11.78
CA GLY A 248 15.98 16.24 11.79
C GLY A 248 17.18 15.30 12.03
N GLY A 249 16.95 13.99 12.16
CA GLY A 249 17.99 12.97 12.33
C GLY A 249 18.89 13.21 13.54
N ALA A 250 20.18 12.90 13.41
CA ALA A 250 21.19 13.05 14.47
C ALA A 250 21.34 14.50 14.97
N LYS A 251 20.96 15.49 14.15
CA LYS A 251 21.08 16.92 14.48
C LYS A 251 19.86 17.46 15.23
N ALA A 252 18.82 16.66 15.42
CA ALA A 252 17.65 17.05 16.18
C ALA A 252 17.98 17.20 17.67
N GLU A 253 17.35 18.15 18.37
CA GLU A 253 17.48 18.29 19.83
C GLU A 253 17.11 17.00 20.57
N LYS A 254 16.12 16.27 20.04
CA LYS A 254 15.71 14.95 20.51
C LYS A 254 15.43 14.07 19.29
N PRO A 255 16.38 13.23 18.88
CA PRO A 255 16.18 12.29 17.78
C PRO A 255 14.99 11.36 18.04
N VAL A 256 14.18 11.13 17.02
CA VAL A 256 13.01 10.24 17.08
C VAL A 256 13.34 8.97 16.32
N HIS A 257 13.69 7.91 17.04
CA HIS A 257 13.98 6.59 16.46
C HIS A 257 12.95 5.58 16.93
N VAL A 258 11.89 5.44 16.14
CA VAL A 258 10.70 4.64 16.46
C VAL A 258 10.23 3.87 15.24
N THR A 259 9.42 2.84 15.46
CA THR A 259 8.70 2.09 14.43
C THR A 259 7.35 1.66 15.00
N ASP A 260 6.36 1.44 14.15
CA ASP A 260 5.07 0.95 14.64
C ASP A 260 5.03 -0.58 14.78
N SER A 261 4.04 -1.08 15.52
CA SER A 261 3.82 -2.52 15.74
C SER A 261 3.64 -3.31 14.43
N THR A 262 3.09 -2.70 13.37
CA THR A 262 2.92 -3.39 12.08
C THR A 262 4.25 -3.58 11.35
N ASN A 263 5.10 -2.55 11.24
CA ASN A 263 6.43 -2.68 10.67
C ASN A 263 7.35 -3.58 11.52
N ALA A 264 7.33 -3.41 12.85
CA ALA A 264 8.12 -4.24 13.76
C ALA A 264 7.80 -5.74 13.64
N SER A 265 6.53 -6.10 13.41
CA SER A 265 6.11 -7.49 13.20
C SER A 265 6.71 -8.16 11.96
N ARG A 266 7.31 -7.38 11.05
CA ARG A 266 7.92 -7.86 9.80
C ARG A 266 9.40 -8.17 9.90
N THR A 267 10.00 -7.85 11.05
CA THR A 267 11.46 -7.93 11.23
C THR A 267 11.93 -9.32 11.64
N MET A 268 11.05 -10.17 12.19
CA MET A 268 11.40 -11.35 13.01
C MET A 268 12.14 -11.04 14.32
N PHE A 269 12.18 -9.79 14.79
CA PHE A 269 12.74 -9.43 16.11
C PHE A 269 11.68 -9.20 17.18
N MET A 270 10.43 -8.94 16.79
CA MET A 270 9.32 -8.69 17.71
C MET A 270 8.56 -9.98 18.02
N ASN A 271 8.26 -10.21 19.30
CA ASN A 271 7.29 -11.23 19.70
C ASN A 271 5.87 -10.74 19.40
N LEU A 272 5.12 -11.52 18.62
CA LEU A 272 3.79 -11.16 18.15
C LEU A 272 2.76 -11.07 19.28
N HIS A 273 2.99 -11.73 20.42
CA HIS A 273 2.07 -11.75 21.56
C HIS A 273 2.32 -10.59 22.54
N THR A 274 3.56 -10.14 22.67
CA THR A 274 3.93 -9.06 23.60
C THR A 274 4.08 -7.69 22.93
N LEU A 275 4.22 -7.66 21.60
CA LEU A 275 4.55 -6.47 20.80
C LEU A 275 5.83 -5.76 21.27
N GLN A 276 6.79 -6.55 21.77
CA GLN A 276 8.11 -6.09 22.20
C GLN A 276 9.17 -6.93 21.49
N TYR A 277 10.39 -6.39 21.42
CA TYR A 277 11.53 -7.18 20.99
C TYR A 277 11.71 -8.41 21.89
N ASP A 278 11.97 -9.56 21.27
CA ASP A 278 12.19 -10.83 21.95
C ASP A 278 13.69 -11.15 21.99
N ASP A 279 14.22 -11.37 23.19
CA ASP A 279 15.64 -11.66 23.34
C ASP A 279 16.02 -13.04 22.74
N ASN A 280 15.08 -14.00 22.65
CA ASN A 280 15.35 -15.28 21.99
C ASN A 280 15.44 -15.13 20.48
N LEU A 281 14.54 -14.32 19.89
CA LEU A 281 14.60 -14.01 18.45
C LEU A 281 15.90 -13.28 18.11
N LEU A 282 16.25 -12.23 18.87
CA LEU A 282 17.50 -11.49 18.68
C LEU A 282 18.73 -12.39 18.81
N LYS A 283 18.76 -13.24 19.84
CA LYS A 283 19.83 -14.21 20.06
C LYS A 283 19.97 -15.21 18.91
N PHE A 284 18.86 -15.72 18.36
CA PHE A 284 18.87 -16.65 17.23
C PHE A 284 19.59 -16.06 16.01
N PHE A 285 19.35 -14.78 15.72
CA PHE A 285 20.02 -14.04 14.64
C PHE A 285 21.38 -13.44 15.03
N GLY A 286 21.88 -13.72 16.23
CA GLY A 286 23.18 -13.20 16.70
C GLY A 286 23.21 -11.69 16.95
N ILE A 287 22.05 -11.07 17.21
CA ILE A 287 21.92 -9.64 17.45
C ILE A 287 21.97 -9.35 18.96
N ASP A 288 22.99 -8.60 19.39
CA ASP A 288 23.14 -8.09 20.74
C ASP A 288 22.49 -6.72 20.84
N ARG A 289 21.41 -6.65 21.62
CA ARG A 289 20.62 -5.44 21.85
C ARG A 289 21.41 -4.27 22.44
N ASN A 290 22.58 -4.51 23.05
CA ASN A 290 23.43 -3.44 23.58
C ASN A 290 24.38 -2.85 22.53
N LYS A 291 24.59 -3.55 21.41
CA LYS A 291 25.49 -3.13 20.32
C LYS A 291 24.77 -2.41 19.18
N ILE A 292 23.45 -2.53 19.12
CA ILE A 292 22.63 -1.93 18.06
C ILE A 292 21.52 -1.08 18.66
N HIS A 293 21.30 0.09 18.07
CA HIS A 293 20.14 0.93 18.35
C HIS A 293 18.97 0.38 17.53
N LEU A 294 18.03 -0.29 18.20
CA LEU A 294 16.76 -0.70 17.61
C LEU A 294 15.70 0.40 17.81
N PRO A 295 14.83 0.65 16.84
CA PRO A 295 13.78 1.65 16.97
C PRO A 295 12.81 1.25 18.07
N LYS A 296 12.37 2.20 18.88
CA LYS A 296 11.33 1.92 19.89
C LYS A 296 10.02 1.56 19.19
N ILE A 297 9.45 0.41 19.54
CA ILE A 297 8.14 -0.02 19.05
C ILE A 297 7.06 0.83 19.75
N VAL A 298 6.21 1.47 18.96
CA VAL A 298 5.11 2.34 19.41
C VAL A 298 3.80 1.97 18.69
N PRO A 299 2.62 2.38 19.20
CA PRO A 299 1.37 2.17 18.49
C PRO A 299 1.36 2.85 17.12
N SER A 300 0.66 2.26 16.17
CA SER A 300 0.43 2.77 14.81
C SER A 300 -0.30 4.12 14.74
N SER A 301 -0.98 4.54 15.81
CA SER A 301 -1.64 5.84 15.93
C SER A 301 -1.37 6.42 17.31
N ASP A 302 -0.53 7.46 17.38
CA ASP A 302 -0.17 8.15 18.63
C ASP A 302 0.12 9.63 18.36
N PRO A 303 -0.39 10.57 19.18
CA PRO A 303 -0.27 12.00 18.92
C PRO A 303 1.14 12.59 19.09
N CYS A 304 2.06 11.85 19.73
CA CYS A 304 3.34 12.39 20.20
C CYS A 304 4.55 11.51 19.87
N CYS A 305 4.40 10.19 19.74
CA CYS A 305 5.52 9.25 19.63
C CYS A 305 6.39 9.46 18.38
N PHE A 306 5.81 9.96 17.29
CA PHE A 306 6.51 10.14 16.00
C PHE A 306 7.08 11.55 15.79
N GLY A 307 6.88 12.47 16.74
CA GLY A 307 7.41 13.83 16.67
C GLY A 307 6.74 14.71 15.60
N LYS A 308 7.54 15.54 14.92
CA LYS A 308 7.07 16.56 13.95
C LYS A 308 8.11 16.78 12.86
N ILE A 309 7.63 17.14 11.66
CA ILE A 309 8.53 17.48 10.55
C ILE A 309 9.36 18.72 10.93
N ALA A 310 10.68 18.62 10.79
CA ALA A 310 11.61 19.66 11.24
C ALA A 310 11.71 20.85 10.26
N LYS A 311 11.74 20.59 8.94
CA LYS A 311 12.00 21.58 7.88
C LYS A 311 11.03 21.44 6.70
N GLY A 312 11.08 22.37 5.74
CA GLY A 312 10.29 22.32 4.50
C GLY A 312 8.85 22.80 4.65
N ALA A 313 8.02 22.55 3.63
CA ALA A 313 6.64 23.05 3.54
C ALA A 313 5.74 22.63 4.71
N LEU A 314 6.06 21.50 5.38
CA LEU A 314 5.32 20.96 6.52
C LEU A 314 6.05 21.14 7.86
N SER A 315 7.06 22.01 7.95
CA SER A 315 7.76 22.26 9.22
C SER A 315 6.79 22.56 10.38
N GLY A 316 6.96 21.82 11.48
CA GLY A 316 6.15 21.90 12.68
C GLY A 316 4.89 21.02 12.69
N VAL A 317 4.49 20.44 11.55
CA VAL A 317 3.33 19.54 11.47
C VAL A 317 3.69 18.20 12.11
N ARG A 318 2.78 17.67 12.95
CA ARG A 318 3.00 16.43 13.69
C ARG A 318 2.89 15.22 12.77
N ILE A 319 3.77 14.26 13.00
CA ILE A 319 3.59 12.90 12.51
C ILE A 319 2.80 12.18 13.60
N ALA A 320 1.70 11.53 13.26
CA ALA A 320 0.78 10.95 14.25
C ALA A 320 0.27 9.54 13.88
N GLY A 321 0.60 9.05 12.69
CA GLY A 321 0.27 7.71 12.24
C GLY A 321 1.44 7.05 11.53
N CYS A 322 1.62 5.75 11.74
CA CYS A 322 2.61 4.93 11.05
C CYS A 322 2.04 3.51 10.87
N LEU A 323 2.03 3.00 9.63
CA LEU A 323 1.57 1.65 9.31
C LEU A 323 2.37 1.10 8.12
N GLY A 324 2.78 -0.16 8.17
CA GLY A 324 3.29 -0.85 6.98
C GLY A 324 2.24 -0.85 5.87
N ASP A 325 2.66 -0.69 4.61
CA ASP A 325 1.80 -0.48 3.43
C ASP A 325 0.57 -1.40 3.35
N GLN A 326 0.75 -2.70 3.49
CA GLN A 326 -0.34 -3.65 3.35
C GLN A 326 -1.32 -3.59 4.52
N SER A 327 -0.82 -3.33 5.74
CA SER A 327 -1.63 -3.05 6.93
C SER A 327 -2.39 -1.74 6.77
N SER A 328 -1.75 -0.71 6.22
CA SER A 328 -2.37 0.56 5.90
C SER A 328 -3.48 0.41 4.86
N ALA A 329 -3.28 -0.38 3.81
CA ALA A 329 -4.32 -0.68 2.83
C ALA A 329 -5.55 -1.38 3.47
N LEU A 330 -5.35 -2.28 4.44
CA LEU A 330 -6.45 -2.88 5.21
C LEU A 330 -7.22 -1.83 6.02
N VAL A 331 -6.52 -0.89 6.65
CA VAL A 331 -7.13 0.23 7.38
C VAL A 331 -7.90 1.15 6.41
N GLY A 332 -7.33 1.50 5.27
CA GLY A 332 -7.98 2.35 4.26
C GLY A 332 -9.20 1.71 3.61
N GLN A 333 -9.27 0.38 3.60
CA GLN A 333 -10.46 -0.38 3.20
C GLN A 333 -11.50 -0.52 4.33
N CYS A 334 -11.23 0.06 5.51
CA CYS A 334 -12.04 -0.05 6.72
C CYS A 334 -12.22 -1.51 7.18
N GLY A 335 -11.19 -2.34 7.00
CA GLY A 335 -11.15 -3.74 7.45
C GLY A 335 -10.96 -3.86 8.96
N PHE A 336 -11.88 -3.31 9.75
CA PHE A 336 -11.78 -3.18 11.20
C PHE A 336 -12.41 -4.33 12.00
N SER A 337 -13.15 -5.21 11.33
CA SER A 337 -13.84 -6.34 11.93
C SER A 337 -13.21 -7.67 11.50
N PRO A 338 -13.16 -8.69 12.39
CA PRO A 338 -12.74 -10.03 12.01
C PRO A 338 -13.54 -10.54 10.81
N GLY A 339 -12.88 -11.20 9.87
CA GLY A 339 -13.53 -11.68 8.64
C GLY A 339 -13.43 -10.74 7.44
N GLN A 340 -13.07 -9.47 7.67
CA GLN A 340 -12.84 -8.53 6.58
C GLN A 340 -11.44 -8.73 6.02
N ALA A 341 -11.36 -8.89 4.69
CA ALA A 341 -10.12 -9.05 3.97
C ALA A 341 -9.99 -8.02 2.85
N LYS A 342 -8.74 -7.73 2.50
CA LYS A 342 -8.39 -6.96 1.32
C LYS A 342 -7.36 -7.69 0.48
N ASN A 343 -7.34 -7.43 -0.82
CA ASN A 343 -6.27 -7.83 -1.72
C ASN A 343 -5.77 -6.63 -2.55
N THR A 344 -4.49 -6.29 -2.39
CA THR A 344 -3.83 -5.24 -3.18
C THR A 344 -3.14 -5.86 -4.38
N TYR A 345 -3.51 -5.45 -5.59
CA TYR A 345 -2.95 -5.96 -6.84
C TYR A 345 -1.89 -5.00 -7.41
N GLY A 346 -0.63 -5.27 -7.11
CA GLY A 346 0.53 -4.57 -7.66
C GLY A 346 1.33 -5.46 -8.62
N THR A 347 2.65 -5.38 -8.54
CA THR A 347 3.57 -6.34 -9.19
C THR A 347 3.22 -7.77 -8.77
N GLY A 348 3.01 -7.99 -7.47
CA GLY A 348 2.39 -9.18 -6.88
C GLY A 348 1.01 -8.88 -6.31
N CYS A 349 0.46 -9.80 -5.50
CA CYS A 349 -0.72 -9.54 -4.68
C CYS A 349 -0.40 -9.73 -3.20
N PHE A 350 -1.04 -8.92 -2.36
CA PHE A 350 -0.93 -9.03 -0.91
C PHE A 350 -2.31 -9.01 -0.29
N LEU A 351 -2.70 -10.17 0.24
CA LEU A 351 -3.96 -10.39 0.91
C LEU A 351 -3.74 -10.26 2.41
N LEU A 352 -4.54 -9.43 3.07
CA LEU A 352 -4.62 -9.39 4.53
C LEU A 352 -6.04 -9.70 4.97
N TYR A 353 -6.16 -10.47 6.04
CA TYR A 353 -7.42 -10.88 6.65
C TYR A 353 -7.41 -10.56 8.13
N ASN A 354 -8.33 -9.70 8.58
CA ASN A 354 -8.44 -9.33 9.98
C ASN A 354 -8.91 -10.53 10.83
N VAL A 355 -8.14 -10.91 11.85
CA VAL A 355 -8.46 -11.99 12.80
C VAL A 355 -8.79 -11.49 14.21
N GLY A 356 -8.90 -10.18 14.40
CA GLY A 356 -9.25 -9.56 15.68
C GLY A 356 -8.07 -9.44 16.63
N THR A 357 -8.34 -9.53 17.93
CA THR A 357 -7.38 -9.18 19.00
C THR A 357 -6.50 -10.34 19.48
N LYS A 358 -6.58 -11.50 18.82
CA LYS A 358 -5.74 -12.66 19.11
C LYS A 358 -5.01 -13.05 17.82
N PRO A 359 -3.67 -13.17 17.85
CA PRO A 359 -2.94 -13.64 16.69
C PRO A 359 -3.32 -15.09 16.37
N VAL A 360 -3.35 -15.43 15.09
CA VAL A 360 -3.59 -16.79 14.59
C VAL A 360 -2.32 -17.23 13.87
N ILE A 361 -1.60 -18.20 14.43
CA ILE A 361 -0.44 -18.81 13.76
C ILE A 361 -0.93 -19.78 12.70
N SER A 362 -0.49 -19.59 11.47
CA SER A 362 -0.99 -20.37 10.32
C SER A 362 -0.51 -21.82 10.35
N LYS A 363 -1.40 -22.73 9.96
CA LYS A 363 -1.08 -24.13 9.64
C LYS A 363 -1.01 -24.41 8.14
N TYR A 364 -1.23 -23.38 7.32
CA TYR A 364 -1.28 -23.46 5.85
C TYR A 364 -0.26 -22.52 5.18
N GLY A 365 0.77 -22.13 5.92
CA GLY A 365 1.90 -21.35 5.40
C GLY A 365 1.61 -19.87 5.16
N LEU A 366 0.56 -19.32 5.78
CA LEU A 366 0.32 -17.88 5.83
C LEU A 366 1.18 -17.21 6.92
N LEU A 367 1.33 -15.90 6.81
CA LEU A 367 2.02 -15.09 7.80
C LEU A 367 1.02 -14.61 8.86
N ALA A 368 1.40 -14.64 10.13
CA ALA A 368 0.67 -13.98 11.20
C ALA A 368 1.34 -12.63 11.52
N THR A 369 0.58 -11.55 11.53
CA THR A 369 1.13 -10.19 11.60
C THR A 369 0.22 -9.26 12.40
N VAL A 370 0.74 -8.12 12.84
CA VAL A 370 -0.11 -7.05 13.38
C VAL A 370 -0.80 -6.33 12.21
N ALA A 371 -2.12 -6.23 12.26
CA ALA A 371 -2.92 -5.47 11.31
C ALA A 371 -2.83 -3.98 11.59
N TYR A 372 -3.02 -3.58 12.86
CA TYR A 372 -2.86 -2.20 13.33
C TYR A 372 -2.90 -2.17 14.86
N ASP A 373 -2.20 -1.20 15.44
CA ASP A 373 -2.27 -0.88 16.87
C ASP A 373 -2.65 0.61 17.04
N PHE A 374 -3.93 0.89 17.23
CA PHE A 374 -4.39 2.29 17.33
C PHE A 374 -4.26 2.91 18.73
N GLY A 375 -3.59 2.24 19.68
CA GLY A 375 -3.35 2.78 21.01
C GLY A 375 -4.63 3.20 21.73
N GLY A 376 -4.53 4.24 22.58
CA GLY A 376 -5.69 4.84 23.26
C GLY A 376 -6.47 3.87 24.17
N GLY A 377 -5.80 2.83 24.69
CA GLY A 377 -6.41 1.78 25.51
C GLY A 377 -7.11 0.66 24.71
N ARG A 378 -7.13 0.74 23.37
CA ARG A 378 -7.63 -0.34 22.51
C ARG A 378 -6.60 -1.47 22.43
N LYS A 379 -7.07 -2.70 22.27
CA LYS A 379 -6.18 -3.84 22.00
C LYS A 379 -5.68 -3.77 20.55
N PRO A 380 -4.42 -4.15 20.29
CA PRO A 380 -3.92 -4.36 18.94
C PRO A 380 -4.78 -5.39 18.19
N VAL A 381 -4.84 -5.24 16.87
CA VAL A 381 -5.54 -6.16 15.97
C VAL A 381 -4.52 -6.84 15.08
N TYR A 382 -4.76 -8.11 14.81
CA TYR A 382 -3.88 -9.00 14.04
C TYR A 382 -4.51 -9.36 12.69
N ALA A 383 -3.66 -9.79 11.78
CA ALA A 383 -4.07 -10.30 10.48
C ALA A 383 -3.32 -11.58 10.12
N LEU A 384 -3.97 -12.41 9.31
CA LEU A 384 -3.31 -13.37 8.46
C LEU A 384 -2.95 -12.69 7.15
N GLU A 385 -1.79 -13.01 6.60
CA GLU A 385 -1.31 -12.48 5.33
C GLU A 385 -0.84 -13.59 4.40
N GLY A 386 -1.22 -13.48 3.13
CA GLY A 386 -0.70 -14.29 2.04
C GLY A 386 -0.25 -13.41 0.89
N SER A 387 0.83 -13.82 0.23
CA SER A 387 1.42 -13.09 -0.89
C SER A 387 1.44 -13.93 -2.15
N ILE A 388 1.29 -13.25 -3.29
CA ILE A 388 1.44 -13.82 -4.63
C ILE A 388 2.57 -13.05 -5.31
N ALA A 389 3.63 -13.74 -5.71
CA ALA A 389 4.78 -13.10 -6.34
C ALA A 389 4.42 -12.43 -7.67
N VAL A 390 3.60 -13.11 -8.48
CA VAL A 390 3.34 -12.73 -9.87
C VAL A 390 1.87 -12.42 -10.09
N ALA A 391 1.56 -11.12 -10.18
CA ALA A 391 0.25 -10.62 -10.58
C ALA A 391 0.38 -9.61 -11.73
N GLY A 392 0.55 -8.32 -11.43
CA GLY A 392 0.84 -7.30 -12.44
C GLY A 392 2.15 -7.55 -13.21
N SER A 393 3.13 -8.23 -12.60
CA SER A 393 4.33 -8.69 -13.31
C SER A 393 4.03 -9.73 -14.39
N GLY A 394 2.98 -10.53 -14.25
CA GLY A 394 2.51 -11.44 -15.30
C GLY A 394 2.00 -10.69 -16.53
N VAL A 395 1.29 -9.58 -16.31
CA VAL A 395 0.88 -8.66 -17.39
C VAL A 395 2.10 -8.00 -18.03
N LYS A 396 3.04 -7.51 -17.22
CA LYS A 396 4.30 -6.92 -17.74
C LYS A 396 5.12 -7.94 -18.54
N PHE A 397 5.13 -9.21 -18.15
CA PHE A 397 5.79 -10.28 -18.89
C PHE A 397 5.16 -10.47 -20.28
N LEU A 398 3.83 -10.55 -20.37
CA LEU A 398 3.16 -10.64 -21.68
C LEU A 398 3.45 -9.42 -22.57
N MET A 399 3.51 -8.23 -21.97
CA MET A 399 3.80 -6.97 -22.66
C MET A 399 5.26 -6.91 -23.15
N ASN A 400 6.21 -6.99 -22.24
CA ASN A 400 7.62 -6.71 -22.51
C ASN A 400 8.36 -7.90 -23.14
N ASN A 401 8.05 -9.13 -22.71
CA ASN A 401 8.81 -10.30 -23.10
C ASN A 401 8.18 -11.03 -24.29
N LEU A 402 6.85 -11.06 -24.37
CA LEU A 402 6.14 -11.74 -25.47
C LEU A 402 5.58 -10.79 -26.53
N GLY A 403 5.61 -9.47 -26.31
CA GLY A 403 5.12 -8.49 -27.28
C GLY A 403 3.62 -8.66 -27.59
N PHE A 404 2.81 -8.99 -26.58
CA PHE A 404 1.37 -9.20 -26.79
C PHE A 404 0.61 -7.88 -26.92
N VAL A 405 1.03 -6.87 -26.17
CA VAL A 405 0.43 -5.53 -26.12
C VAL A 405 1.55 -4.50 -25.87
N ASP A 406 1.31 -3.23 -26.21
CA ASP A 406 2.27 -2.13 -25.95
C ASP A 406 2.04 -1.44 -24.60
N LYS A 407 0.84 -1.61 -24.02
CA LYS A 407 0.42 -0.98 -22.76
C LYS A 407 -0.29 -2.00 -21.88
N SER A 408 -0.02 -1.95 -20.58
CA SER A 408 -0.65 -2.85 -19.60
C SER A 408 -2.17 -2.76 -19.58
N SER A 409 -2.75 -1.58 -19.88
CA SER A 409 -4.20 -1.39 -19.96
C SER A 409 -4.85 -2.24 -21.06
N ALA A 410 -4.15 -2.49 -22.16
CA ALA A 410 -4.68 -3.25 -23.30
C ALA A 410 -4.73 -4.77 -23.06
N ILE A 411 -4.17 -5.26 -21.94
CA ILE A 411 -4.22 -6.70 -21.64
C ILE A 411 -5.65 -7.18 -21.37
N THR A 412 -6.50 -6.30 -20.81
CA THR A 412 -7.90 -6.63 -20.55
C THR A 412 -8.65 -6.76 -21.87
N ASP A 413 -8.51 -5.79 -22.78
CA ASP A 413 -9.12 -5.84 -24.12
C ASP A 413 -8.70 -7.10 -24.89
N LEU A 414 -7.42 -7.49 -24.79
CA LEU A 414 -6.93 -8.72 -25.40
C LEU A 414 -7.57 -9.96 -24.77
N ALA A 415 -7.69 -10.02 -23.44
CA ALA A 415 -8.36 -11.13 -22.76
C ALA A 415 -9.87 -11.18 -23.01
N GLU A 416 -10.50 -10.03 -23.29
CA GLU A 416 -11.92 -9.90 -23.65
C GLU A 416 -12.21 -10.23 -25.12
N SER A 417 -11.18 -10.32 -25.97
CA SER A 417 -11.34 -10.75 -27.37
C SER A 417 -11.75 -12.23 -27.54
N VAL A 418 -11.74 -12.99 -26.44
CA VAL A 418 -12.11 -14.41 -26.37
C VAL A 418 -13.10 -14.65 -25.22
N ASP A 419 -13.97 -15.63 -25.40
CA ASP A 419 -15.04 -15.94 -24.43
C ASP A 419 -14.53 -16.59 -23.13
N ASP A 420 -13.46 -17.38 -23.21
CA ASP A 420 -12.85 -18.10 -22.09
C ASP A 420 -11.33 -18.24 -22.23
N ASN A 421 -10.70 -19.12 -21.43
CA ASN A 421 -9.26 -19.37 -21.49
C ASN A 421 -8.84 -20.36 -22.60
N GLY A 422 -9.75 -20.85 -23.43
CA GLY A 422 -9.47 -21.81 -24.51
C GLY A 422 -8.89 -23.14 -24.02
N GLY A 423 -9.07 -23.47 -22.73
CA GLY A 423 -8.44 -24.62 -22.07
C GLY A 423 -7.01 -24.39 -21.58
N VAL A 424 -6.46 -23.19 -21.79
CA VAL A 424 -5.12 -22.77 -21.37
C VAL A 424 -5.10 -22.51 -19.87
N VAL A 425 -4.02 -22.94 -19.21
CA VAL A 425 -3.73 -22.60 -17.80
C VAL A 425 -2.30 -22.11 -17.72
N PHE A 426 -2.08 -20.95 -17.09
CA PHE A 426 -0.76 -20.39 -16.91
C PHE A 426 -0.35 -20.37 -15.44
N VAL A 427 0.48 -21.32 -15.01
CA VAL A 427 1.09 -21.31 -13.68
C VAL A 427 2.22 -20.29 -13.68
N THR A 428 1.99 -19.11 -13.09
CA THR A 428 2.93 -17.98 -13.12
C THR A 428 4.04 -18.06 -12.07
N ALA A 429 4.61 -19.25 -11.87
CA ALA A 429 5.65 -19.54 -10.87
C ALA A 429 7.05 -19.04 -11.29
N PHE A 430 7.21 -17.80 -11.77
CA PHE A 430 8.49 -17.30 -12.30
C PHE A 430 9.64 -17.38 -11.28
N SER A 431 9.29 -17.16 -10.01
CA SER A 431 10.19 -17.27 -8.85
C SER A 431 9.68 -18.31 -7.84
N GLY A 432 9.05 -19.39 -8.34
CA GLY A 432 8.30 -20.34 -7.51
C GLY A 432 6.89 -19.84 -7.15
N LEU A 433 6.22 -20.58 -6.26
CA LEU A 433 4.91 -20.25 -5.70
C LEU A 433 5.01 -20.11 -4.18
N PHE A 434 4.45 -19.03 -3.62
CA PHE A 434 4.36 -18.82 -2.17
C PHE A 434 3.11 -19.47 -1.58
N ALA A 435 2.62 -18.92 -0.47
CA ALA A 435 1.44 -19.44 0.23
C ALA A 435 0.23 -19.62 -0.72
N PRO A 436 -0.56 -20.70 -0.54
CA PRO A 436 -0.34 -21.81 0.38
C PRO A 436 0.57 -22.92 -0.17
N TYR A 437 1.12 -22.76 -1.38
CA TYR A 437 1.81 -23.84 -2.10
C TYR A 437 3.23 -24.08 -1.62
N TRP A 438 4.02 -23.01 -1.44
CA TRP A 438 5.45 -23.06 -1.06
C TRP A 438 6.26 -24.04 -1.92
N ILE A 439 6.16 -23.85 -3.24
CA ILE A 439 6.87 -24.64 -4.25
C ILE A 439 8.01 -23.78 -4.80
N ASP A 440 9.24 -24.03 -4.37
CA ASP A 440 10.45 -23.29 -4.77
C ASP A 440 11.13 -23.85 -6.03
N ASP A 441 10.79 -25.08 -6.42
CA ASP A 441 11.33 -25.80 -7.57
C ASP A 441 10.48 -25.68 -8.86
N ALA A 442 9.45 -24.83 -8.87
CA ALA A 442 8.60 -24.58 -10.04
C ALA A 442 9.07 -23.36 -10.86
N LYS A 443 8.76 -23.39 -12.16
CA LYS A 443 8.92 -22.25 -13.08
C LYS A 443 7.61 -21.91 -13.79
N GLY A 444 7.58 -20.74 -14.45
CA GLY A 444 6.44 -20.30 -15.24
C GLY A 444 6.07 -21.32 -16.31
N THR A 445 4.87 -21.91 -16.22
CA THR A 445 4.48 -23.03 -17.07
C THR A 445 3.10 -22.82 -17.70
N LEU A 446 3.02 -22.91 -19.02
CA LEU A 446 1.80 -22.68 -19.80
C LEU A 446 1.30 -24.01 -20.38
N PHE A 447 0.11 -24.45 -19.93
CA PHE A 447 -0.51 -25.71 -20.32
C PHE A 447 -1.71 -25.51 -21.25
N GLY A 448 -2.11 -26.58 -21.94
CA GLY A 448 -3.39 -26.62 -22.67
C GLY A 448 -3.39 -25.96 -24.05
N ILE A 449 -2.20 -25.69 -24.61
CA ILE A 449 -2.05 -25.09 -25.93
C ILE A 449 -2.50 -26.07 -27.02
N THR A 450 -3.31 -25.58 -27.97
CA THR A 450 -3.71 -26.28 -29.20
C THR A 450 -3.52 -25.37 -30.40
N GLN A 451 -3.76 -25.85 -31.64
CA GLN A 451 -3.70 -25.00 -32.83
C GLN A 451 -4.73 -23.85 -32.81
N HIS A 452 -5.75 -23.91 -31.94
CA HIS A 452 -6.78 -22.88 -31.80
C HIS A 452 -6.44 -21.82 -30.75
N THR A 453 -5.36 -21.99 -29.98
CA THR A 453 -4.96 -21.04 -28.95
C THR A 453 -4.57 -19.70 -29.57
N GLN A 454 -5.05 -18.60 -28.98
CA GLN A 454 -4.82 -17.23 -29.44
C GLN A 454 -4.18 -16.44 -28.31
N LYS A 455 -3.59 -15.27 -28.63
CA LYS A 455 -3.03 -14.37 -27.62
C LYS A 455 -4.05 -14.00 -26.52
N GLY A 456 -5.33 -13.84 -26.89
CA GLY A 456 -6.43 -13.58 -25.97
C GLY A 456 -6.61 -14.68 -24.91
N HIS A 457 -6.54 -15.96 -25.30
CA HIS A 457 -6.65 -17.09 -24.38
C HIS A 457 -5.53 -17.09 -23.33
N ILE A 458 -4.31 -16.74 -23.73
CA ILE A 458 -3.15 -16.65 -22.83
C ILE A 458 -3.29 -15.43 -21.91
N ALA A 459 -3.71 -14.27 -22.44
CA ALA A 459 -3.99 -13.09 -21.63
C ALA A 459 -5.07 -13.37 -20.57
N ARG A 460 -6.14 -14.09 -20.96
CA ARG A 460 -7.18 -14.58 -20.05
C ARG A 460 -6.60 -15.50 -18.98
N ALA A 461 -5.81 -16.50 -19.35
CA ALA A 461 -5.19 -17.43 -18.41
C ALA A 461 -4.24 -16.73 -17.41
N THR A 462 -3.54 -15.67 -17.82
CA THR A 462 -2.71 -14.84 -16.93
C THR A 462 -3.55 -14.12 -15.87
N LEU A 463 -4.70 -13.54 -16.23
CA LEU A 463 -5.62 -12.91 -15.28
C LEU A 463 -6.30 -13.93 -14.37
N GLU A 464 -6.65 -15.10 -14.90
CA GLU A 464 -7.23 -16.18 -14.12
C GLU A 464 -6.23 -16.75 -13.10
N ALA A 465 -4.94 -16.85 -13.45
CA ALA A 465 -3.88 -17.31 -12.54
C ALA A 465 -3.83 -16.50 -11.24
N THR A 466 -3.99 -15.18 -11.31
CA THR A 466 -4.04 -14.33 -10.11
C THR A 466 -5.30 -14.60 -9.29
N CYS A 467 -6.42 -14.88 -9.96
CA CYS A 467 -7.69 -15.20 -9.31
C CYS A 467 -7.65 -16.53 -8.56
N PHE A 468 -7.02 -17.55 -9.16
CA PHE A 468 -6.85 -18.88 -8.56
C PHE A 468 -5.89 -18.85 -7.37
N GLN A 469 -4.75 -18.16 -7.49
CA GLN A 469 -3.81 -18.00 -6.38
C GLN A 469 -4.46 -17.22 -5.22
N THR A 470 -5.22 -16.15 -5.52
CA THR A 470 -5.99 -15.41 -4.51
C THR A 470 -6.99 -16.32 -3.81
N LYS A 471 -7.72 -17.16 -4.56
CA LYS A 471 -8.67 -18.13 -3.97
C LYS A 471 -7.97 -19.13 -3.04
N ALA A 472 -6.82 -19.67 -3.44
CA ALA A 472 -6.08 -20.62 -2.62
C ALA A 472 -5.63 -19.99 -1.29
N ILE A 473 -5.18 -18.73 -1.31
CA ILE A 473 -4.81 -17.99 -0.10
C ILE A 473 -6.05 -17.74 0.78
N LEU A 474 -7.16 -17.31 0.20
CA LEU A 474 -8.39 -17.07 0.97
C LEU A 474 -8.93 -18.37 1.60
N ASP A 475 -8.82 -19.51 0.92
CA ASP A 475 -9.19 -20.82 1.47
C ASP A 475 -8.28 -21.23 2.64
N ALA A 476 -6.99 -20.90 2.57
CA ALA A 476 -6.07 -21.10 3.68
C ALA A 476 -6.44 -20.19 4.87
N MET A 477 -6.78 -18.92 4.60
CA MET A 477 -7.19 -17.95 5.63
C MET A 477 -8.47 -18.40 6.35
N GLU A 478 -9.49 -18.85 5.61
CA GLU A 478 -10.75 -19.34 6.18
C GLU A 478 -10.53 -20.58 7.06
N LYS A 479 -9.61 -21.48 6.67
CA LYS A 479 -9.25 -22.65 7.49
C LYS A 479 -8.49 -22.29 8.76
N ASP A 480 -7.58 -21.33 8.70
CA ASP A 480 -6.80 -20.89 9.88
C ASP A 480 -7.64 -20.06 10.85
N SER A 481 -8.48 -19.15 10.34
CA SER A 481 -9.30 -18.26 11.16
C SER A 481 -10.57 -18.93 11.70
N ASN A 482 -10.99 -20.05 11.10
CA ASN A 482 -12.29 -20.69 11.32
C ASN A 482 -13.46 -19.72 11.14
N ALA A 483 -13.30 -18.71 10.29
CA ALA A 483 -14.28 -17.69 9.99
C ALA A 483 -14.47 -17.58 8.47
N LYS A 484 -15.74 -17.63 8.06
CA LYS A 484 -16.10 -17.54 6.64
C LYS A 484 -15.84 -16.13 6.10
N LEU A 485 -15.27 -16.06 4.92
CA LEU A 485 -15.06 -14.79 4.23
C LEU A 485 -16.38 -14.26 3.65
N GLU A 486 -16.73 -13.01 3.95
CA GLU A 486 -18.00 -12.41 3.52
C GLU A 486 -17.86 -11.59 2.23
N SER A 487 -16.76 -10.87 2.09
CA SER A 487 -16.44 -10.03 0.95
C SER A 487 -14.93 -9.81 0.84
N LEU A 488 -14.49 -9.39 -0.35
CA LEU A 488 -13.10 -9.07 -0.61
C LEU A 488 -13.00 -7.62 -1.10
N ALA A 489 -12.38 -6.75 -0.31
CA ALA A 489 -12.01 -5.43 -0.78
C ALA A 489 -10.77 -5.53 -1.68
N VAL A 490 -10.71 -4.72 -2.74
CA VAL A 490 -9.60 -4.76 -3.71
C VAL A 490 -9.10 -3.38 -4.05
N ASP A 491 -7.79 -3.26 -4.30
CA ASP A 491 -7.13 -2.04 -4.75
C ASP A 491 -5.87 -2.36 -5.58
N GLY A 492 -5.18 -1.34 -6.07
CA GLY A 492 -3.99 -1.49 -6.91
C GLY A 492 -4.28 -1.60 -8.42
N GLY A 493 -3.22 -1.70 -9.22
CA GLY A 493 -3.25 -1.59 -10.68
C GLY A 493 -4.13 -2.63 -11.39
N LEU A 494 -3.97 -3.93 -11.08
CA LEU A 494 -4.75 -4.98 -11.77
C LEU A 494 -6.24 -4.95 -11.39
N SER A 495 -6.56 -4.38 -10.22
CA SER A 495 -7.95 -4.20 -9.79
C SER A 495 -8.76 -3.34 -10.76
N ASN A 496 -8.11 -2.56 -11.64
CA ASN A 496 -8.76 -1.75 -12.67
C ASN A 496 -9.42 -2.59 -13.78
N SER A 497 -9.00 -3.85 -13.95
CA SER A 497 -9.60 -4.77 -14.92
C SER A 497 -10.93 -5.29 -14.38
N ASP A 498 -12.04 -4.83 -14.97
CA ASP A 498 -13.38 -5.33 -14.64
C ASP A 498 -13.50 -6.84 -14.89
N LEU A 499 -12.84 -7.32 -15.95
CA LEU A 499 -12.74 -8.73 -16.26
C LEU A 499 -12.07 -9.52 -15.12
N CYS A 500 -10.92 -9.03 -14.64
CA CYS A 500 -10.20 -9.67 -13.54
C CYS A 500 -11.05 -9.66 -12.26
N MET A 501 -11.71 -8.55 -11.93
CA MET A 501 -12.52 -8.44 -10.71
C MET A 501 -13.80 -9.29 -10.77
N GLN A 502 -14.44 -9.37 -11.93
CA GLN A 502 -15.57 -10.27 -12.15
C GLN A 502 -15.13 -11.73 -12.05
N THR A 503 -14.00 -12.09 -12.68
CA THR A 503 -13.40 -13.43 -12.58
C THR A 503 -13.04 -13.76 -11.13
N GLN A 504 -12.49 -12.80 -10.39
CA GLN A 504 -12.16 -12.99 -8.97
C GLN A 504 -13.40 -13.32 -8.15
N ALA A 505 -14.50 -12.58 -8.32
CA ALA A 505 -15.78 -12.84 -7.66
C ALA A 505 -16.35 -14.21 -8.09
N ASP A 506 -16.21 -14.55 -9.37
CA ASP A 506 -16.66 -15.83 -9.92
C ASP A 506 -15.87 -17.01 -9.35
N ILE A 507 -14.55 -16.91 -9.21
CA ILE A 507 -13.73 -17.99 -8.65
C ILE A 507 -13.91 -18.11 -7.13
N THR A 508 -13.98 -16.99 -6.40
CA THR A 508 -14.11 -17.02 -4.93
C THR A 508 -15.52 -17.33 -4.46
N GLY A 509 -16.53 -16.93 -5.23
CA GLY A 509 -17.94 -17.09 -4.84
C GLY A 509 -18.40 -16.08 -3.80
N ILE A 510 -17.68 -14.99 -3.61
CA ILE A 510 -18.04 -13.88 -2.74
C ILE A 510 -18.02 -12.55 -3.51
N PRO A 511 -18.73 -11.50 -3.02
CA PRO A 511 -18.63 -10.18 -3.60
C PRO A 511 -17.21 -9.60 -3.53
N VAL A 512 -16.79 -8.96 -4.61
CA VAL A 512 -15.54 -8.18 -4.69
C VAL A 512 -15.90 -6.69 -4.73
N ASP A 513 -15.40 -5.91 -3.78
CA ASP A 513 -15.67 -4.48 -3.63
C ASP A 513 -14.44 -3.66 -4.04
N ARG A 514 -14.60 -2.87 -5.11
CA ARG A 514 -13.56 -1.95 -5.58
C ARG A 514 -13.97 -0.49 -5.29
N PRO A 515 -13.24 0.23 -4.42
CA PRO A 515 -13.50 1.64 -4.15
C PRO A 515 -13.19 2.53 -5.35
N ARG A 516 -13.86 3.68 -5.41
CA ARG A 516 -13.62 4.70 -6.45
C ARG A 516 -12.26 5.38 -6.24
N MET A 517 -11.98 5.81 -5.01
CA MET A 517 -10.66 6.32 -4.61
C MET A 517 -9.76 5.11 -4.36
N ARG A 518 -8.62 5.07 -5.07
CA ARG A 518 -7.76 3.88 -5.20
C ARG A 518 -6.51 3.92 -4.31
N GLU A 519 -6.23 5.04 -3.68
CA GLU A 519 -5.06 5.27 -2.81
C GLU A 519 -5.38 4.82 -1.37
N THR A 520 -5.85 3.59 -1.22
CA THR A 520 -6.29 3.01 0.06
C THR A 520 -5.12 2.87 1.04
N THR A 521 -3.92 2.54 0.54
CA THR A 521 -2.69 2.52 1.33
C THR A 521 -2.42 3.86 2.00
N ALA A 522 -2.39 4.95 1.24
CA ALA A 522 -2.19 6.29 1.79
C ALA A 522 -3.35 6.72 2.71
N LEU A 523 -4.59 6.39 2.37
CA LEU A 523 -5.76 6.68 3.22
C LEU A 523 -5.64 6.00 4.59
N GLY A 524 -5.12 4.77 4.67
CA GLY A 524 -4.94 4.07 5.94
C GLY A 524 -4.02 4.82 6.92
N ALA A 525 -2.93 5.39 6.41
CA ALA A 525 -1.99 6.16 7.23
C ALA A 525 -2.60 7.49 7.65
N ALA A 526 -3.38 8.13 6.77
CA ALA A 526 -4.16 9.31 7.10
C ALA A 526 -5.18 9.00 8.20
N ILE A 527 -5.89 7.87 8.12
CA ILE A 527 -6.82 7.42 9.17
C ILE A 527 -6.09 7.26 10.51
N ALA A 528 -4.94 6.59 10.54
CA ALA A 528 -4.16 6.43 11.76
C ALA A 528 -3.76 7.78 12.37
N ALA A 529 -3.22 8.70 11.57
CA ALA A 529 -2.85 10.03 12.03
C ALA A 529 -4.04 10.89 12.47
N GLY A 530 -5.17 10.79 11.75
CA GLY A 530 -6.38 11.52 12.05
C GLY A 530 -7.08 11.01 13.31
N LEU A 531 -7.03 9.71 13.61
CA LEU A 531 -7.50 9.14 14.87
C LEU A 531 -6.68 9.68 16.05
N ALA A 532 -5.35 9.74 15.92
CA ALA A 532 -4.47 10.27 16.95
C ALA A 532 -4.71 11.76 17.27
N THR A 533 -5.12 12.55 16.27
CA THR A 533 -5.34 14.00 16.43
C THR A 533 -6.81 14.43 16.45
N GLY A 534 -7.75 13.49 16.54
CA GLY A 534 -9.17 13.78 16.71
C GLY A 534 -9.89 14.32 15.47
N VAL A 535 -9.36 14.09 14.26
CA VAL A 535 -10.09 14.31 12.99
C VAL A 535 -11.25 13.32 12.90
N TRP A 536 -10.98 12.06 13.27
CA TRP A 536 -11.99 11.03 13.55
C TRP A 536 -11.86 10.64 15.02
N LYS A 537 -12.99 10.51 15.74
CA LYS A 537 -13.00 10.19 17.18
C LYS A 537 -12.95 8.69 17.40
N GLU A 538 -13.65 7.94 16.56
CA GLU A 538 -13.76 6.49 16.66
C GLU A 538 -13.85 5.81 15.31
N LEU A 539 -13.62 4.49 15.27
CA LEU A 539 -13.68 3.71 14.03
C LEU A 539 -15.07 3.74 13.38
N ASN A 540 -16.12 4.01 14.16
CA ASN A 540 -17.47 4.20 13.61
C ASN A 540 -17.58 5.44 12.73
N ASP A 541 -16.81 6.50 12.99
CA ASP A 541 -16.80 7.72 12.16
C ASP A 541 -16.26 7.44 10.75
N LEU A 542 -15.48 6.37 10.61
CA LEU A 542 -14.86 5.94 9.35
C LEU A 542 -15.79 5.08 8.50
N LYS A 543 -16.96 4.69 9.00
CA LYS A 543 -17.86 3.77 8.27
C LYS A 543 -18.19 4.29 6.89
N ASP A 544 -18.38 5.59 6.73
CA ASP A 544 -18.78 6.20 5.46
C ASP A 544 -17.61 6.78 4.65
N VAL A 545 -16.39 6.70 5.18
CA VAL A 545 -15.16 7.12 4.49
C VAL A 545 -14.91 6.22 3.28
N ASN A 546 -14.59 6.83 2.14
CA ASN A 546 -14.29 6.13 0.88
C ASN A 546 -15.39 5.12 0.43
N ARG A 547 -16.68 5.44 0.67
CA ARG A 547 -17.81 4.64 0.19
C ARG A 547 -18.39 5.08 -1.15
N ALA A 548 -18.26 6.36 -1.50
CA ALA A 548 -18.88 6.91 -2.69
C ALA A 548 -18.33 6.28 -3.99
N GLY A 549 -19.23 5.82 -4.86
CA GLY A 549 -18.88 5.30 -6.19
C GLY A 549 -18.20 3.91 -6.20
N ARG A 550 -18.31 3.14 -5.12
CA ARG A 550 -17.86 1.74 -5.07
C ARG A 550 -18.52 0.90 -6.16
N LYS A 551 -17.73 0.03 -6.80
CA LYS A 551 -18.23 -0.98 -7.74
C LYS A 551 -18.12 -2.35 -7.10
N VAL A 552 -19.28 -3.01 -6.94
CA VAL A 552 -19.36 -4.36 -6.38
C VAL A 552 -19.58 -5.37 -7.49
N PHE A 553 -18.64 -6.30 -7.64
CA PHE A 553 -18.74 -7.43 -8.55
C PHE A 553 -19.33 -8.61 -7.80
N LYS A 554 -20.51 -9.07 -8.23
CA LYS A 554 -21.17 -10.24 -7.66
C LYS A 554 -20.83 -11.48 -8.50
N PRO A 555 -20.70 -12.67 -7.87
CA PRO A 555 -20.51 -13.90 -8.61
C PRO A 555 -21.67 -14.14 -9.59
N LYS A 556 -21.35 -14.41 -10.84
CA LYS A 556 -22.27 -14.72 -11.95
C LYS A 556 -22.05 -16.12 -12.52
N MET A 557 -20.84 -16.68 -12.39
CA MET A 557 -20.50 -18.03 -12.85
C MET A 557 -21.16 -19.10 -11.97
N GLU A 558 -21.63 -20.20 -12.56
CA GLU A 558 -22.10 -21.35 -11.81
C GLU A 558 -20.98 -21.95 -10.94
N ARG A 559 -21.31 -22.32 -9.69
CA ARG A 559 -20.32 -22.87 -8.75
C ARG A 559 -19.68 -24.16 -9.25
N LYS A 560 -20.39 -24.96 -10.04
CA LYS A 560 -19.87 -26.19 -10.65
C LYS A 560 -18.78 -25.89 -11.68
N GLN A 561 -18.95 -24.83 -12.48
CA GLN A 561 -17.97 -24.39 -13.45
C GLN A 561 -16.73 -23.80 -12.76
N ALA A 562 -16.91 -22.93 -11.76
CA ALA A 562 -15.79 -22.39 -10.99
C ALA A 562 -14.94 -23.50 -10.36
N LYS A 563 -15.57 -24.52 -9.76
CA LYS A 563 -14.86 -25.70 -9.21
C LYS A 563 -14.09 -26.48 -10.27
N LYS A 564 -14.60 -26.59 -11.50
CA LYS A 564 -13.89 -27.26 -12.61
C LYS A 564 -12.62 -26.49 -13.00
N LEU A 565 -12.70 -25.16 -13.07
CA LEU A 565 -11.55 -24.30 -13.35
C LEU A 565 -10.50 -24.38 -12.25
N ILE A 566 -10.90 -24.29 -10.98
CA ILE A 566 -10.01 -24.42 -9.83
C ILE A 566 -9.30 -25.79 -9.83
N LYS A 567 -10.03 -26.89 -10.06
CA LYS A 567 -9.44 -28.23 -10.12
C LYS A 567 -8.39 -28.35 -11.24
N LYS A 568 -8.64 -27.70 -12.38
CA LYS A 568 -7.69 -27.70 -13.51
C LYS A 568 -6.47 -26.83 -13.25
N TRP A 569 -6.65 -25.71 -12.54
CA TRP A 569 -5.54 -24.93 -12.00
C TRP A 569 -4.68 -25.74 -11.03
N GLU A 570 -5.28 -26.39 -10.03
CA GLU A 570 -4.57 -27.21 -9.04
C GLU A 570 -3.79 -28.35 -9.72
N GLN A 571 -4.38 -28.99 -10.74
CA GLN A 571 -3.69 -29.98 -11.56
C GLN A 571 -2.45 -29.39 -12.25
N ALA A 572 -2.56 -28.20 -12.84
CA ALA A 572 -1.44 -27.55 -13.51
C ALA A 572 -0.32 -27.15 -12.52
N VAL A 573 -0.68 -26.69 -11.32
CA VAL A 573 0.28 -26.38 -10.25
C VAL A 573 1.07 -27.62 -9.87
N GLU A 574 0.40 -28.75 -9.63
CA GLU A 574 1.09 -29.99 -9.25
C GLU A 574 2.02 -30.49 -10.37
N MET A 575 1.60 -30.36 -11.63
CA MET A 575 2.43 -30.71 -12.79
C MET A 575 3.64 -29.78 -13.00
N SER A 576 3.70 -28.62 -12.34
CA SER A 576 4.79 -27.66 -12.49
C SER A 576 5.92 -27.84 -11.46
N ARG A 577 5.74 -28.75 -10.48
CA ARG A 577 6.68 -29.02 -9.39
C ARG A 577 7.88 -29.84 -9.86
N GLY A 578 9.01 -29.74 -9.15
CA GLY A 578 10.21 -30.52 -9.43
C GLY A 578 10.88 -30.15 -10.76
N TRP A 579 10.60 -28.97 -11.29
CA TRP A 579 11.17 -28.51 -12.56
C TRP A 579 12.65 -28.15 -12.42
N VAL A 580 13.00 -27.44 -11.35
CA VAL A 580 14.40 -27.11 -11.02
C VAL A 580 15.01 -28.29 -10.29
N ASN A 581 16.10 -28.84 -10.82
CA ASN A 581 16.82 -29.95 -10.20
C ASN A 581 18.32 -29.63 -10.15
N GLU A 582 18.80 -29.17 -8.98
CA GLU A 582 20.20 -28.81 -8.75
C GLU A 582 21.18 -29.97 -9.08
N ALA A 583 20.73 -31.24 -9.03
CA ALA A 583 21.55 -32.40 -9.37
C ALA A 583 21.67 -32.67 -10.88
N ALA A 584 20.79 -32.10 -11.71
CA ALA A 584 20.85 -32.21 -13.17
C ALA A 584 21.47 -30.96 -13.82
N ASP A 585 21.35 -29.80 -13.16
CA ASP A 585 21.91 -28.51 -13.60
C ASP A 585 23.33 -28.27 -13.05
N GLY A 586 23.87 -29.23 -12.28
CA GLY A 586 25.17 -29.19 -11.60
C GLY A 586 26.16 -30.26 -12.08
N GLU A 587 26.30 -30.41 -13.40
CA GLU A 587 27.50 -30.99 -14.04
C GLU A 587 27.88 -30.12 -15.24
N GLU A 588 28.45 -28.93 -14.98
CA GLU A 588 29.46 -28.30 -15.83
C GLU A 588 30.14 -27.18 -15.02
N GLU A 589 31.48 -27.25 -14.96
CA GLU A 589 32.46 -26.65 -14.04
C GLU A 589 32.30 -25.19 -13.60
#